data_AF-A0A2G9YZP3-F1
#
_entry.id   AF-A0A2G9YZP3-F1
#
_cell.length_a   1.000
_cell.length_b   1.000
_cell.length_c   1.000
_cell.angle_alpha   90.00
_cell.angle_beta   90.00
_cell.angle_gamma   90.00
#
_symmetry.space_group_name_H-M   'P 1'
#
loop_
_entity.id
_entity.type
_entity.pdbx_description
1 polymer ?
#
loop_
_entity_poly.entity_id
_entity_poly.type
_entity_poly.pdbx_seq_one_letter_code
_entity_poly.pdbx_strand_id
1 'polypeptide(L)'
;INPFGGCLPLLIQLPILIALYQVFWKGLQPEALANLYSFVPYPGVINPTFLGIINLGQASLILAILAGILQFFQTKMITPKNPHQNKSGFGQAKKEDQMPQFSNMMQKQMLYFFPIFTVFILWKLPAAIALYWIITALFSILQQYLIFKPRTKTSFGTGQET
;
A
#
# COMPACT_ATOMS: atom_id res chain seq x y z
N ILE A 1 14.50 16.63 -3.92
CA ILE A 1 13.84 15.31 -3.76
C ILE A 1 14.68 14.47 -2.80
N ASN A 2 14.13 13.97 -1.69
CA ASN A 2 14.90 13.09 -0.79
C ASN A 2 14.82 11.65 -1.33
N PRO A 3 15.92 11.02 -1.76
CA PRO A 3 15.90 9.66 -2.30
C PRO A 3 15.39 8.63 -1.27
N PHE A 4 15.50 8.93 0.04
CA PHE A 4 14.98 8.09 1.12
C PHE A 4 13.52 8.40 1.52
N GLY A 5 12.85 9.38 0.89
CA GLY A 5 11.45 9.70 1.20
C GLY A 5 10.48 8.53 0.97
N GLY A 6 10.84 7.57 0.11
CA GLY A 6 10.03 6.40 -0.21
C GLY A 6 10.05 5.27 0.83
N CYS A 7 11.02 5.22 1.74
CA CYS A 7 11.08 4.17 2.77
C CYS A 7 10.40 4.55 4.09
N LEU A 8 10.12 5.83 4.31
CA LEU A 8 9.45 6.33 5.52
C LEU A 8 8.09 5.68 5.78
N PRO A 9 7.19 5.49 4.77
CA PRO A 9 5.93 4.79 4.99
C PRO A 9 6.12 3.34 5.45
N LEU A 10 7.16 2.66 4.96
CA LEU A 10 7.44 1.28 5.34
C LEU A 10 7.88 1.17 6.81
N LEU A 11 8.68 2.13 7.29
CA LEU A 11 9.12 2.16 8.69
C LEU A 11 7.94 2.35 9.66
N ILE A 12 7.00 3.23 9.32
CA ILE A 12 5.79 3.45 10.12
C ILE A 12 4.84 2.24 10.04
N GLN A 13 4.86 1.52 8.92
CA GLN A 13 4.03 0.34 8.69
C GLN A 13 4.47 -0.88 9.52
N LEU A 14 5.77 -1.05 9.76
CA LEU A 14 6.33 -2.24 10.41
C LEU A 14 5.77 -2.48 11.83
N PRO A 15 5.69 -1.48 12.75
CA PRO A 15 5.09 -1.67 14.07
C PRO A 15 3.65 -2.18 14.03
N ILE A 16 2.84 -1.65 13.12
CA ILE A 16 1.42 -2.03 12.97
C ILE A 16 1.32 -3.49 12.52
N LEU A 17 2.16 -3.89 11.57
CA LEU A 17 2.21 -5.25 11.04
C LEU A 17 2.63 -6.25 12.13
N ILE A 18 3.67 -5.91 12.91
CA ILE A 18 4.15 -6.74 14.01
C ILE A 18 3.06 -6.92 15.08
N ALA A 19 2.37 -5.84 15.45
CA ALA A 19 1.29 -5.90 16.43
C ALA A 19 0.15 -6.84 15.97
N LEU A 20 -0.31 -6.67 14.72
CA LEU A 20 -1.34 -7.55 14.15
C LEU A 20 -0.88 -9.01 14.07
N TYR A 21 0.37 -9.25 13.67
CA TYR A 21 0.94 -10.60 13.66
C TYR A 21 0.93 -11.22 15.05
N GLN A 22 1.38 -10.50 16.08
CA GLN A 22 1.42 -11.03 17.45
C GLN A 22 0.03 -11.33 17.99
N VAL A 23 -0.96 -10.49 17.71
CA VAL A 23 -2.36 -10.70 18.15
C VAL A 23 -2.93 -11.98 17.55
N PHE A 24 -2.80 -12.19 16.24
CA PHE A 24 -3.37 -13.36 15.59
C PHE A 24 -2.53 -14.63 15.75
N TRP A 25 -1.23 -14.51 16.00
CA TRP A 25 -0.33 -15.64 16.19
C TRP A 25 -0.32 -16.17 17.64
N LYS A 26 -0.35 -15.27 18.63
CA LYS A 26 -0.27 -15.62 20.06
C LYS A 26 -1.47 -15.17 20.87
N GLY A 27 -2.05 -14.02 20.54
CA GLY A 27 -3.13 -13.40 21.32
C GLY A 27 -4.46 -14.15 21.32
N LEU A 28 -4.68 -15.05 20.37
CA LEU A 28 -5.90 -15.87 20.28
C LEU A 28 -5.76 -17.24 20.96
N GLN A 29 -4.60 -17.55 21.54
CA GLN A 29 -4.39 -18.80 22.26
C GLN A 29 -5.07 -18.75 23.65
N PRO A 30 -5.62 -19.86 24.17
CA PRO A 30 -6.30 -19.89 25.47
C PRO A 30 -5.46 -19.33 26.62
N GLU A 31 -4.14 -19.53 26.59
CA GLU A 31 -3.20 -19.04 27.58
C GLU A 31 -3.09 -17.51 27.57
N ALA A 32 -3.13 -16.89 26.38
CA ALA A 32 -3.13 -15.44 26.27
C ALA A 32 -4.46 -14.85 26.77
N LEU A 33 -5.56 -15.54 26.54
CA LEU A 33 -6.90 -15.16 27.00
C LEU A 33 -7.07 -15.33 28.52
N ALA A 34 -6.29 -16.19 29.17
CA ALA A 34 -6.26 -16.29 30.63
C ALA A 34 -5.65 -15.03 31.29
N ASN A 35 -4.83 -14.28 30.55
CA ASN A 35 -4.17 -13.04 31.01
C ASN A 35 -4.96 -11.77 30.66
N LEU A 36 -6.26 -11.90 30.42
CA LEU A 36 -7.14 -10.76 30.19
C LEU A 36 -7.25 -9.88 31.44
N TYR A 37 -7.56 -8.60 31.24
CA TYR A 37 -7.85 -7.70 32.36
C TYR A 37 -9.01 -8.23 33.20
N SER A 38 -9.01 -7.89 34.49
CA SER A 38 -10.05 -8.33 35.44
C SER A 38 -11.48 -7.92 35.04
N PHE A 39 -11.65 -6.89 34.21
CA PHE A 39 -12.95 -6.44 33.71
C PHE A 39 -13.38 -7.13 32.39
N VAL A 40 -12.55 -7.99 31.80
CA VAL A 40 -12.87 -8.71 30.56
C VAL A 40 -13.10 -10.19 30.89
N PRO A 41 -14.33 -10.72 30.72
CA PRO A 41 -14.62 -12.13 31.00
C PRO A 41 -13.90 -13.03 29.99
N TYR A 42 -13.42 -14.18 30.47
CA TYR A 42 -12.78 -15.20 29.63
C TYR A 42 -13.80 -15.78 28.65
N PRO A 43 -13.60 -15.61 27.32
CA PRO A 43 -14.57 -16.02 26.33
C PRO A 43 -14.52 -17.53 26.02
N GLY A 44 -13.61 -18.29 26.62
CA GLY A 44 -13.43 -19.70 26.28
C GLY A 44 -12.76 -19.86 24.92
N VAL A 45 -13.49 -20.43 23.96
CA VAL A 45 -13.00 -20.70 22.61
C VAL A 45 -13.36 -19.53 21.70
N ILE A 46 -12.35 -18.83 21.20
CA ILE A 46 -12.55 -17.79 20.18
C ILE A 46 -12.62 -18.44 18.81
N ASN A 47 -13.65 -18.11 18.03
CA ASN A 47 -13.73 -18.43 16.62
C ASN A 47 -13.26 -17.24 15.79
N PRO A 48 -12.03 -17.23 15.24
CA PRO A 48 -11.49 -16.10 14.49
C PRO A 48 -11.99 -16.06 13.03
N THR A 49 -13.17 -16.59 12.75
CA THR A 49 -13.73 -16.62 11.39
C THR A 49 -14.37 -15.28 11.03
N PHE A 50 -13.80 -14.61 10.04
CA PHE A 50 -14.32 -13.42 9.40
C PHE A 50 -15.50 -13.75 8.48
N LEU A 51 -16.61 -13.04 8.67
CA LEU A 51 -17.86 -13.16 7.91
C LEU A 51 -18.42 -14.60 7.82
N GLY A 52 -18.02 -15.49 8.73
CA GLY A 52 -18.41 -16.90 8.71
C GLY A 52 -17.74 -17.76 7.64
N ILE A 53 -16.86 -17.19 6.81
CA ILE A 53 -16.27 -17.88 5.65
C ILE A 53 -14.74 -17.99 5.68
N ILE A 54 -14.05 -17.06 6.36
CA ILE A 54 -12.58 -16.97 6.29
C ILE A 54 -11.98 -16.99 7.69
N ASN A 55 -11.14 -17.97 8.02
CA ASN A 55 -10.42 -17.97 9.29
C ASN A 55 -9.25 -16.96 9.25
N LEU A 56 -9.26 -15.98 10.15
CA LEU A 56 -8.24 -14.92 10.19
C LEU A 56 -6.91 -15.37 10.83
N GLY A 57 -6.94 -16.42 11.65
CA GLY A 57 -5.75 -16.97 12.31
C GLY A 57 -4.89 -17.83 11.40
N GLN A 58 -5.42 -18.29 10.26
CA GLN A 58 -4.72 -19.14 9.31
C GLN A 58 -4.37 -18.39 8.04
N ALA A 59 -3.38 -18.87 7.28
CA ALA A 59 -3.04 -18.27 6.00
C ALA A 59 -4.17 -18.45 4.97
N SER A 60 -4.42 -17.43 4.14
CA SER A 60 -5.41 -17.49 3.06
C SER A 60 -4.80 -16.98 1.76
N LEU A 61 -4.67 -17.89 0.80
CA LEU A 61 -4.13 -17.56 -0.53
C LEU A 61 -5.04 -16.57 -1.29
N ILE A 62 -6.36 -16.72 -1.13
CA ILE A 62 -7.35 -15.86 -1.79
C ILE A 62 -7.15 -14.40 -1.34
N LEU A 63 -7.03 -14.18 -0.03
CA LEU A 63 -6.79 -12.84 0.51
C LEU A 63 -5.40 -12.32 0.17
N ALA A 64 -4.38 -13.17 0.16
CA ALA A 64 -3.02 -12.77 -0.23
C ALA A 64 -2.98 -12.24 -1.67
N ILE A 65 -3.60 -12.96 -2.61
CA ILE A 65 -3.69 -12.54 -4.03
C ILE A 65 -4.51 -11.25 -4.16
N LEU A 66 -5.67 -11.17 -3.50
CA LEU A 66 -6.51 -9.98 -3.54
C LEU A 66 -5.79 -8.75 -2.97
N ALA A 67 -5.05 -8.90 -1.87
CA ALA A 67 -4.20 -7.86 -1.30
C ALA A 67 -3.16 -7.36 -2.31
N GLY A 68 -2.45 -8.29 -2.98
CA GLY A 68 -1.47 -7.94 -4.02
C GLY A 68 -2.09 -7.19 -5.20
N ILE A 69 -3.25 -7.62 -5.68
CA ILE A 69 -3.97 -6.95 -6.77
C ILE A 69 -4.36 -5.53 -6.36
N LEU A 70 -4.99 -5.36 -5.19
CA LEU A 70 -5.38 -4.05 -4.68
C LEU A 70 -4.17 -3.12 -4.47
N GLN A 71 -3.08 -3.65 -3.91
CA GLN A 71 -1.84 -2.92 -3.71
C GLN A 71 -1.20 -2.49 -5.04
N PHE A 72 -1.28 -3.32 -6.08
CA PHE A 72 -0.85 -2.96 -7.42
C PHE A 72 -1.66 -1.78 -7.97
N PHE A 73 -2.98 -1.83 -7.87
CA PHE A 73 -3.84 -0.72 -8.29
C PHE A 73 -3.58 0.57 -7.51
N GLN A 74 -3.44 0.48 -6.19
CA GLN A 74 -3.07 1.59 -5.33
C GLN A 74 -1.73 2.22 -5.79
N THR A 75 -0.70 1.41 -5.99
CA THR A 75 0.64 1.90 -6.39
C THR A 75 0.61 2.52 -7.78
N LYS A 76 -0.17 1.94 -8.70
CA LYS A 76 -0.35 2.46 -10.06
C LYS A 76 -1.02 3.83 -10.08
N MET A 77 -1.94 4.11 -9.16
CA MET A 77 -2.61 5.41 -9.04
C MET A 77 -1.71 6.50 -8.45
N ILE A 78 -0.75 6.13 -7.60
CA ILE A 78 0.14 7.07 -6.90
C ILE A 78 1.40 7.36 -7.73
N THR A 79 1.77 6.48 -8.65
CA THR A 79 2.94 6.68 -9.53
C THR A 79 2.68 7.86 -10.47
N PRO A 80 3.39 9.00 -10.34
CA PRO A 80 3.22 10.12 -11.25
C PRO A 80 3.66 9.72 -12.67
N LYS A 81 2.83 10.03 -13.66
CA LYS A 81 3.23 9.95 -15.08
C LYS A 81 4.31 11.02 -15.28
N ASN A 82 5.57 10.62 -15.48
CA ASN A 82 6.69 11.54 -15.66
C ASN A 82 6.35 12.61 -16.73
N PRO A 83 6.22 13.91 -16.37
CA PRO A 83 5.87 14.98 -17.30
C PRO A 83 7.03 15.44 -18.20
N HIS A 84 8.09 14.64 -18.35
CA HIS A 84 9.26 14.96 -19.18
C HIS A 84 9.40 13.97 -20.34
N GLN A 85 8.37 13.94 -21.17
CA GLN A 85 8.51 13.62 -22.59
C GLN A 85 7.90 14.78 -23.41
N ASN A 86 8.30 16.02 -23.13
CA ASN A 86 8.12 17.07 -24.13
C ASN A 86 9.24 16.92 -25.16
N LYS A 87 8.95 16.19 -26.25
CA LYS A 87 9.66 16.36 -27.51
C LYS A 87 9.26 17.73 -28.06
N SER A 88 10.14 18.73 -27.96
CA SER A 88 10.03 19.94 -28.80
C SER A 88 11.36 20.71 -28.82
N GLY A 89 12.08 20.59 -29.92
CA GLY A 89 13.27 21.41 -30.23
C GLY A 89 14.21 20.72 -31.21
N PHE A 90 14.15 21.09 -32.49
CA PHE A 90 15.14 20.71 -33.49
C PHE A 90 16.46 21.42 -33.14
N GLY A 91 17.45 20.65 -32.66
CA GLY A 91 18.79 21.14 -32.36
C GLY A 91 19.13 21.13 -30.86
N GLN A 92 19.79 20.06 -30.42
CA GLN A 92 21.08 20.08 -29.73
C GLN A 92 21.42 18.68 -29.20
N ALA A 93 22.71 18.39 -29.23
CA ALA A 93 23.29 17.08 -29.21
C ALA A 93 23.21 16.36 -27.85
N LYS A 94 23.04 15.05 -27.95
CA LYS A 94 23.31 14.00 -26.95
C LYS A 94 24.40 14.38 -25.94
N LYS A 95 24.04 14.60 -24.67
CA LYS A 95 24.86 14.26 -23.48
C LYS A 95 23.94 13.93 -22.28
N GLU A 96 24.17 12.73 -21.72
CA GLU A 96 23.74 12.22 -20.39
C GLU A 96 22.27 11.84 -20.15
N ASP A 97 21.85 10.75 -20.80
CA ASP A 97 20.58 10.03 -20.56
C ASP A 97 20.58 9.08 -19.33
N GLN A 98 21.52 9.18 -18.39
CA GLN A 98 21.68 8.17 -17.33
C GLN A 98 20.74 8.36 -16.12
N MET A 99 20.34 9.60 -15.79
CA MET A 99 19.49 9.89 -14.62
C MET A 99 17.98 9.61 -14.82
N PRO A 100 17.33 9.93 -15.97
CA PRO A 100 15.92 9.58 -16.17
C PRO A 100 15.71 8.07 -16.36
N GLN A 101 16.69 7.31 -16.84
CA GLN A 101 16.56 5.86 -17.03
C GLN A 101 16.54 5.11 -15.69
N PHE A 102 17.43 5.48 -14.76
CA PHE A 102 17.50 4.86 -13.43
C PHE A 102 16.21 5.07 -12.62
N SER A 103 15.66 6.29 -12.62
CA SER A 103 14.41 6.61 -11.91
C SER A 103 13.19 5.88 -12.48
N ASN A 104 13.08 5.77 -13.80
CA ASN A 104 12.03 5.00 -14.47
C ASN A 104 12.11 3.49 -14.15
N MET A 105 13.31 2.92 -14.07
CA MET A 105 13.51 1.51 -13.69
C MET A 105 13.15 1.27 -12.22
N MET A 106 13.57 2.15 -11.32
CA MET A 106 13.24 2.08 -9.90
C MET A 106 11.72 2.15 -9.64
N GLN A 107 11.01 3.04 -10.34
CA GLN A 107 9.55 3.14 -10.28
C GLN A 107 8.84 1.88 -10.80
N LYS A 108 9.29 1.33 -11.93
CA LYS A 108 8.72 0.09 -12.49
C LYS A 108 8.97 -1.11 -11.57
N GLN A 109 10.16 -1.21 -10.98
CA GLN A 109 10.46 -2.25 -10.00
C GLN A 109 9.51 -2.14 -8.81
N MET A 110 9.33 -0.94 -8.24
CA MET A 110 8.39 -0.74 -7.13
C MET A 110 6.95 -1.12 -7.52
N LEU A 111 6.50 -0.79 -8.72
CA LEU A 111 5.14 -1.06 -9.18
C LEU A 111 4.83 -2.56 -9.36
N TYR A 112 5.77 -3.36 -9.88
CA TYR A 112 5.53 -4.78 -10.15
C TYR A 112 6.10 -5.71 -9.09
N PHE A 113 7.33 -5.47 -8.64
CA PHE A 113 8.03 -6.38 -7.73
C PHE A 113 7.38 -6.38 -6.34
N PHE A 114 7.05 -5.20 -5.81
CA PHE A 114 6.55 -5.07 -4.44
C PHE A 114 5.22 -5.80 -4.22
N PRO A 115 4.18 -5.64 -5.08
CA PRO A 115 2.95 -6.40 -4.93
C PRO A 115 3.15 -7.93 -5.00
N ILE A 116 3.99 -8.41 -5.93
CA ILE A 116 4.27 -9.84 -6.06
C ILE A 116 4.97 -10.37 -4.80
N PHE A 117 5.95 -9.64 -4.30
CA PHE A 117 6.66 -9.98 -3.07
C PHE A 117 5.73 -9.97 -1.85
N THR A 118 4.81 -9.01 -1.77
CA THR A 118 3.80 -8.98 -0.71
C THR A 118 2.90 -10.22 -0.75
N VAL A 119 2.44 -10.67 -1.93
CA VAL A 119 1.66 -11.91 -2.04
C VAL A 119 2.44 -13.11 -1.51
N PHE A 120 3.73 -13.21 -1.86
CA PHE A 120 4.60 -14.28 -1.39
C PHE A 120 4.82 -14.27 0.13
N ILE A 121 4.86 -13.09 0.77
CA ILE A 121 4.91 -13.01 2.22
C ILE A 121 3.57 -13.43 2.83
N LEU A 122 2.47 -12.86 2.31
CA LEU A 122 1.13 -13.04 2.87
C LEU A 122 0.63 -14.49 2.78
N TRP A 123 1.12 -15.30 1.84
CA TRP A 123 0.71 -16.71 1.76
C TRP A 123 1.18 -17.58 2.95
N LYS A 124 2.14 -17.10 3.76
CA LYS A 124 2.68 -17.80 4.94
C LYS A 124 2.14 -17.21 6.24
N LEU A 125 1.60 -16.01 6.18
CA LEU A 125 1.17 -15.26 7.35
C LEU A 125 -0.34 -15.42 7.59
N PRO A 126 -0.82 -15.18 8.83
CA PRO A 126 -2.25 -15.18 9.13
C PRO A 126 -3.05 -14.25 8.19
N ALA A 127 -4.22 -14.72 7.76
CA ALA A 127 -5.13 -14.02 6.85
C ALA A 127 -5.56 -12.64 7.35
N ALA A 128 -5.56 -12.42 8.67
CA ALA A 128 -5.75 -11.11 9.27
C ALA A 128 -4.83 -10.03 8.69
N ILE A 129 -3.57 -10.40 8.42
CA ILE A 129 -2.57 -9.48 7.88
C ILE A 129 -2.90 -9.16 6.42
N ALA A 130 -3.30 -10.15 5.62
CA ALA A 130 -3.75 -9.92 4.25
C ALA A 130 -5.00 -9.03 4.19
N LEU A 131 -5.95 -9.25 5.11
CA LEU A 131 -7.15 -8.42 5.24
C LEU A 131 -6.80 -6.97 5.60
N TYR A 132 -5.86 -6.76 6.52
CA TYR A 132 -5.35 -5.43 6.86
C TYR A 132 -4.82 -4.69 5.62
N TRP A 133 -4.03 -5.38 4.79
CA TRP A 133 -3.51 -4.82 3.54
C TRP A 133 -4.61 -4.43 2.56
N ILE A 134 -5.63 -5.28 2.41
CA ILE A 134 -6.81 -5.03 1.57
C ILE A 134 -7.53 -3.75 2.02
N ILE A 135 -7.84 -3.63 3.31
CA ILE A 135 -8.55 -2.47 3.86
C ILE A 135 -7.72 -1.19 3.68
N THR A 136 -6.41 -1.27 3.95
CA THR A 136 -5.50 -0.12 3.81
C THR A 136 -5.38 0.33 2.35
N ALA A 137 -5.31 -0.62 1.41
CA ALA A 137 -5.28 -0.32 -0.02
C ALA A 137 -6.61 0.28 -0.51
N LEU A 138 -7.75 -0.27 -0.07
CA LEU A 138 -9.07 0.28 -0.38
C LEU A 138 -9.24 1.70 0.15
N PHE A 139 -8.89 1.94 1.41
CA PHE A 139 -8.90 3.28 1.98
C PHE A 139 -7.99 4.23 1.20
N SER A 140 -6.81 3.74 0.81
CA SER A 140 -5.85 4.51 0.03
C SER A 140 -6.38 4.88 -1.36
N ILE A 141 -7.02 3.95 -2.06
CA ILE A 141 -7.66 4.19 -3.36
C ILE A 141 -8.81 5.19 -3.19
N LEU A 142 -9.61 5.05 -2.14
CA LEU A 142 -10.72 5.93 -1.84
C LEU A 142 -10.25 7.37 -1.56
N GLN A 143 -9.26 7.57 -0.68
CA GLN A 143 -8.69 8.91 -0.44
C GLN A 143 -8.12 9.49 -1.74
N GLN A 144 -7.42 8.68 -2.54
CA GLN A 144 -6.81 9.12 -3.78
C GLN A 144 -7.87 9.63 -4.76
N TYR A 145 -8.97 8.89 -4.86
CA TYR A 145 -10.10 9.21 -5.71
C TYR A 145 -10.81 10.50 -5.27
N LEU A 146 -11.00 10.71 -3.96
CA LEU A 146 -11.61 11.93 -3.43
C LEU A 146 -10.71 13.17 -3.58
N ILE A 147 -9.38 13.01 -3.45
CA ILE A 147 -8.41 14.11 -3.49
C ILE A 147 -8.08 14.54 -4.93
N PHE A 148 -7.96 13.62 -5.89
CA PHE A 148 -7.61 13.92 -7.28
C PHE A 148 -8.78 14.45 -8.12
N LYS A 149 -9.54 15.40 -7.59
CA LYS A 149 -10.47 16.22 -8.39
C LYS A 149 -9.66 17.27 -9.16
N PRO A 150 -9.76 17.37 -10.50
CA PRO A 150 -9.03 18.38 -11.25
C PRO A 150 -9.46 19.78 -10.79
N ARG A 151 -8.53 20.57 -10.25
CA ARG A 151 -8.76 22.00 -10.08
C ARG A 151 -8.83 22.61 -11.47
N THR A 152 -10.02 23.02 -11.90
CA THR A 152 -10.22 23.87 -13.08
C THR A 152 -9.29 25.07 -12.94
N LYS A 153 -8.31 25.21 -13.82
CA LYS A 153 -7.49 26.42 -13.89
C LYS A 153 -8.39 27.54 -14.41
N THR A 154 -8.88 28.39 -13.51
CA THR A 154 -9.42 29.69 -13.92
C THR A 154 -8.25 30.47 -14.50
N SER A 155 -8.16 30.50 -15.83
CA SER A 155 -7.23 31.36 -16.55
C SER A 155 -7.69 32.79 -16.30
N PHE A 156 -7.04 33.50 -15.37
CA PHE A 156 -7.13 34.95 -15.35
C PHE A 156 -6.49 35.45 -16.63
N GLY A 157 -7.34 35.86 -17.57
CA GLY A 157 -6.93 36.46 -18.83
C GLY A 157 -6.02 37.65 -18.53
N THR A 158 -4.82 37.59 -19.09
CA THR A 158 -3.98 38.75 -19.33
C THR A 158 -4.77 39.72 -20.22
N GLY A 159 -5.34 40.76 -19.60
CA GLY A 159 -5.69 41.99 -20.30
C GLY A 159 -4.39 42.63 -20.74
N GLN A 160 -4.09 42.51 -22.04
CA GLN A 160 -3.31 43.51 -22.73
C GLN A 160 -4.12 44.81 -22.68
N GLU A 161 -3.56 45.84 -22.07
CA GLU A 161 -3.92 47.22 -22.43
C GLU A 161 -2.61 47.95 -22.78
N THR A 162 -2.78 48.75 -23.83
CA THR A 162 -1.85 49.37 -24.78
C THR A 162 -0.75 50.26 -24.21
#